data_AF-C4Y8L9-F1
#
_entry.id   AF-C4Y8L9-F1
#
_cell.length_a   1.000
_cell.length_b   1.000
_cell.length_c   1.000
_cell.angle_alpha   90.00
_cell.angle_beta   90.00
_cell.angle_gamma   90.00
#
_symmetry.space_group_name_H-M   'P 1'
#
loop_
_entity.id
_entity.type
_entity.pdbx_description
1 polymer ?
#
loop_
_entity_poly.entity_id
_entity_poly.type
_entity_poly.pdbx_seq_one_letter_code
_entity_poly.pdbx_strand_id
1 'polypeptide(L)'
;MVMRKPAHLFLDELEIAYDDEGDYVVVKHAALFMSTLMSKVLQFPNVKLFNATAVEDLITRRDETTGELRIAGVVTNWTLVALNHDTQSCMDPNTINANVILSTTGHDGPFGAFSAKRMQSLRPSSGSDSFELGGMRGLDMNKAEDAIVKGTREVAPGLVIAGMELAEVDGSNRMGPTFGAMALSGVKAAESVLNVYELRKKQNETCYGGLY
;
A
#
# COMPACT_ATOMS: atom_id res chain seq x y z
N MET A 1 0.72 -15.43 -16.83
CA MET A 1 0.25 -14.33 -15.95
C MET A 1 -0.49 -13.35 -16.84
N VAL A 2 -1.80 -13.20 -16.62
CA VAL A 2 -2.68 -12.40 -17.50
C VAL A 2 -2.65 -10.93 -17.08
N MET A 3 -2.50 -10.04 -18.06
CA MET A 3 -2.64 -8.59 -17.89
C MET A 3 -3.52 -8.03 -19.01
N ARG A 4 -4.64 -7.39 -18.67
CA ARG A 4 -5.51 -6.73 -19.65
C ARG A 4 -4.90 -5.41 -20.13
N LYS A 5 -5.06 -5.10 -21.41
CA LYS A 5 -4.57 -3.83 -21.97
C LYS A 5 -5.34 -2.65 -21.32
N PRO A 6 -4.66 -1.52 -21.03
CA PRO A 6 -3.33 -1.13 -21.50
C PRO A 6 -2.14 -1.57 -20.61
N ALA A 7 -2.29 -2.48 -19.64
CA ALA A 7 -1.20 -2.85 -18.72
C ALA A 7 0.07 -3.43 -19.39
N HIS A 8 -0.03 -3.93 -20.63
CA HIS A 8 1.13 -4.32 -21.45
C HIS A 8 2.19 -3.22 -21.62
N LEU A 9 1.82 -1.94 -21.60
CA LEU A 9 2.78 -0.83 -21.70
C LEU A 9 3.79 -0.83 -20.54
N PHE A 10 3.38 -1.31 -19.36
CA PHE A 10 4.27 -1.46 -18.22
C PHE A 10 5.19 -2.68 -18.38
N LEU A 11 4.77 -3.71 -19.11
CA LEU A 11 5.65 -4.83 -19.49
C LEU A 11 6.70 -4.38 -20.49
N ASP A 12 6.32 -3.52 -21.45
CA ASP A 12 7.25 -2.92 -22.42
C ASP A 12 8.33 -2.08 -21.71
N GLU A 13 7.94 -1.24 -20.75
CA GLU A 13 8.88 -0.45 -19.93
C GLU A 13 9.88 -1.34 -19.16
N LEU A 14 9.44 -2.51 -18.72
CA LEU A 14 10.27 -3.49 -18.03
C LEU A 14 11.03 -4.44 -18.97
N GLU A 15 10.80 -4.34 -20.28
CA GLU A 15 11.36 -5.22 -21.32
C GLU A 15 10.99 -6.71 -21.09
N ILE A 16 9.77 -6.98 -20.62
CA ILE A 16 9.27 -8.33 -20.34
C ILE A 16 8.47 -8.84 -21.54
N ALA A 17 8.94 -9.94 -22.14
CA ALA A 17 8.21 -10.61 -23.22
C ALA A 17 6.88 -11.22 -22.75
N TYR A 18 5.88 -11.13 -23.62
CA TYR A 18 4.54 -11.68 -23.44
C TYR A 18 3.95 -12.13 -24.78
N ASP A 19 2.94 -12.99 -24.71
CA ASP A 19 2.10 -13.37 -25.84
C ASP A 19 0.89 -12.42 -25.90
N ASP A 20 0.58 -11.86 -27.08
CA ASP A 20 -0.55 -10.95 -27.29
C ASP A 20 -1.80 -11.71 -27.74
N GLU A 21 -2.88 -11.60 -26.95
CA GLU A 21 -4.14 -12.33 -27.13
C GLU A 21 -5.32 -11.38 -27.43
N GLY A 22 -5.03 -10.18 -27.96
CA GLY A 22 -6.04 -9.17 -28.28
C GLY A 22 -6.24 -8.16 -27.14
N ASP A 23 -7.30 -8.32 -26.35
CA ASP A 23 -7.64 -7.38 -25.24
C ASP A 23 -6.76 -7.58 -23.99
N TYR A 24 -5.95 -8.64 -23.97
CA TYR A 24 -5.04 -8.96 -22.89
C TYR A 24 -3.75 -9.58 -23.43
N VAL A 25 -2.75 -9.65 -22.57
CA VAL A 25 -1.46 -10.29 -22.83
C VAL A 25 -1.14 -11.31 -21.75
N VAL A 26 -0.27 -12.26 -22.08
CA VAL A 26 0.13 -13.34 -21.18
C VAL A 26 1.65 -13.38 -21.04
N VAL A 27 2.15 -13.07 -19.84
CA VAL A 27 3.56 -13.35 -19.49
C VAL A 27 3.70 -14.84 -19.19
N LYS A 28 4.67 -15.51 -19.83
CA LYS A 28 4.87 -16.96 -19.76
C LYS A 28 4.89 -17.56 -18.35
N HIS A 29 5.35 -16.79 -17.37
CA HIS A 29 5.33 -17.19 -15.96
C HIS A 29 5.29 -15.96 -15.04
N ALA A 30 4.48 -15.98 -13.98
CA ALA A 30 4.39 -14.84 -13.04
C ALA A 30 5.73 -14.51 -12.39
N ALA A 31 6.55 -15.52 -12.11
CA ALA A 31 7.90 -15.33 -11.56
C ALA A 31 8.82 -14.52 -12.49
N LEU A 32 8.65 -14.59 -13.82
CA LEU A 32 9.45 -13.76 -14.74
C LEU A 32 9.18 -12.28 -14.52
N PHE A 33 7.90 -11.90 -14.36
CA PHE A 33 7.51 -10.54 -14.06
C PHE A 33 8.07 -10.08 -12.71
N MET A 34 7.82 -10.87 -11.66
CA MET A 34 8.22 -10.49 -10.30
C MET A 34 9.74 -10.42 -10.12
N SER A 35 10.51 -11.36 -10.68
CA SER A 35 11.97 -11.36 -10.54
C SER A 35 12.62 -10.24 -11.34
N THR A 36 12.11 -9.93 -12.53
CA THR A 36 12.60 -8.82 -13.37
C THR A 36 12.36 -7.49 -12.68
N LEU A 37 11.12 -7.25 -12.22
CA LEU A 37 10.77 -6.03 -11.50
C LEU A 37 11.62 -5.88 -10.23
N MET A 38 11.73 -6.93 -9.42
CA MET A 38 12.54 -6.90 -8.19
C MET A 38 14.02 -6.63 -8.49
N SER A 39 14.59 -7.25 -9.52
CA SER A 39 15.97 -7.01 -9.93
C SER A 39 16.21 -5.55 -10.31
N LYS A 40 15.35 -4.96 -11.15
CA LYS A 40 15.46 -3.55 -11.56
C LYS A 40 15.29 -2.61 -10.36
N VAL A 41 14.31 -2.85 -9.49
CA VAL A 41 14.05 -2.02 -8.29
C VAL A 41 15.21 -2.04 -7.29
N LEU A 42 15.81 -3.20 -7.04
CA LEU A 42 16.93 -3.32 -6.08
C LEU A 42 18.25 -2.71 -6.58
N GLN A 43 18.36 -2.36 -7.86
CA GLN A 43 19.53 -1.68 -8.41
C GLN A 43 19.51 -0.17 -8.19
N PHE A 44 18.39 0.42 -7.78
CA PHE A 44 18.31 1.85 -7.49
C PHE A 44 19.14 2.20 -6.25
N PRO A 45 19.99 3.24 -6.30
CA PRO A 45 20.91 3.59 -5.20
C PRO A 45 20.17 4.12 -3.94
N ASN A 46 18.91 4.50 -4.10
CA ASN A 46 18.05 5.08 -3.06
C ASN A 46 16.93 4.11 -2.61
N VAL A 47 17.03 2.82 -2.94
CA VAL A 47 16.05 1.80 -2.54
C VAL A 47 16.67 0.84 -1.53
N LYS A 48 15.93 0.51 -0.48
CA LYS A 48 16.28 -0.50 0.50
C LYS A 48 15.10 -1.45 0.73
N LEU A 49 15.37 -2.75 0.65
CA LEU A 49 14.43 -3.80 1.02
C LEU A 49 14.75 -4.33 2.42
N PHE A 50 13.77 -4.24 3.31
CA PHE A 50 13.77 -4.87 4.63
C PHE A 50 12.79 -6.06 4.62
N ASN A 51 13.24 -7.20 4.10
CA ASN A 51 12.49 -8.45 4.17
C ASN A 51 12.60 -9.08 5.57
N ALA A 52 11.67 -9.99 5.91
CA ALA A 52 11.53 -10.57 7.25
C ALA A 52 11.25 -9.53 8.37
N THR A 53 10.76 -8.36 7.98
CA THR A 53 10.30 -7.28 8.87
C THR A 53 8.79 -7.10 8.67
N ALA A 54 8.03 -7.05 9.76
CA ALA A 54 6.61 -6.75 9.76
C ALA A 54 6.35 -5.33 10.27
N VAL A 55 5.31 -4.68 9.75
CA VAL A 55 4.74 -3.47 10.33
C VAL A 55 3.65 -3.90 11.30
N GLU A 56 3.72 -3.43 12.54
CA GLU A 56 2.79 -3.81 13.63
C GLU A 56 1.90 -2.65 14.08
N ASP A 57 2.34 -1.41 13.82
CA ASP A 57 1.54 -0.19 14.07
C ASP A 57 1.95 0.95 13.11
N LEU A 58 1.18 2.03 13.11
CA LEU A 58 1.44 3.27 12.38
C LEU A 58 1.86 4.37 13.36
N ILE A 59 2.87 5.16 12.98
CA ILE A 59 3.23 6.36 13.73
C ILE A 59 2.23 7.46 13.34
N THR A 60 1.55 8.05 14.32
CA THR A 60 0.55 9.09 14.08
C THR A 60 1.00 10.47 14.57
N ARG A 61 0.43 11.51 13.99
CA ARG A 61 0.48 12.91 14.44
C ARG A 61 -0.92 13.47 14.40
N ARG A 62 -1.22 14.43 15.28
CA ARG A 62 -2.46 15.17 15.26
C ARG A 62 -2.14 16.63 14.97
N ASP A 63 -2.84 17.22 14.00
CA ASP A 63 -2.75 18.65 13.78
C ASP A 63 -3.40 19.38 14.98
N GLU A 64 -2.66 20.29 15.62
CA GLU A 64 -3.14 20.98 16.82
C GLU A 64 -4.28 21.97 16.51
N THR A 65 -4.38 22.44 15.27
CA THR A 65 -5.40 23.41 14.83
C THR A 65 -6.66 22.70 14.35
N THR A 66 -6.52 21.71 13.47
CA THR A 66 -7.67 21.01 12.86
C THR A 66 -8.09 19.77 13.64
N GLY A 67 -7.21 19.24 14.49
CA GLY A 67 -7.42 17.96 15.17
C GLY A 67 -7.27 16.75 14.24
N GLU A 68 -6.91 16.93 12.97
CA GLU A 68 -6.86 15.86 11.98
C GLU A 68 -5.74 14.85 12.30
N LEU A 69 -6.06 13.55 12.25
CA LEU A 69 -5.07 12.48 12.42
C LEU A 69 -4.30 12.27 11.12
N ARG A 70 -2.97 12.19 11.23
CA ARG A 70 -2.07 12.00 10.10
C ARG A 70 -1.08 10.88 10.38
N ILE A 71 -0.75 10.12 9.35
CA ILE A 71 0.27 9.08 9.38
C ILE A 71 1.64 9.70 9.07
N ALA A 72 2.66 9.33 9.86
CA ALA A 72 4.00 9.92 9.83
C ALA A 72 5.13 8.88 9.96
N GLY A 73 4.82 7.60 9.74
CA GLY A 73 5.77 6.51 9.83
C GLY A 73 5.13 5.17 10.17
N VAL A 74 5.98 4.18 10.39
CA VAL A 74 5.60 2.80 10.73
C VAL A 74 6.34 2.31 11.96
N VAL A 75 5.68 1.44 12.72
CA VAL A 75 6.24 0.69 13.84
C VAL A 75 6.53 -0.71 13.34
N THR A 76 7.75 -1.18 13.53
CA THR A 76 8.30 -2.35 12.85
C THR A 76 8.89 -3.35 13.83
N ASN A 77 8.86 -4.63 13.47
CA ASN A 77 9.55 -5.67 14.21
C ASN A 77 9.99 -6.79 13.26
N TRP A 78 10.77 -7.74 13.76
CA TRP A 78 10.99 -8.98 13.02
C TRP A 78 9.67 -9.72 12.87
N THR A 79 9.37 -10.25 11.68
CA THR A 79 8.08 -10.94 11.45
C THR A 79 7.86 -12.10 12.42
N LEU A 80 8.92 -12.80 12.82
CA LEU A 80 8.82 -13.87 13.81
C LEU A 80 8.50 -13.37 15.22
N VAL A 81 8.96 -12.17 15.60
CA VAL A 81 8.58 -11.55 16.87
C VAL A 81 7.10 -11.17 16.82
N ALA A 82 6.66 -10.55 15.72
CA ALA A 82 5.27 -10.14 15.51
C ALA A 82 4.26 -11.28 15.61
N LEU A 83 4.65 -12.48 15.19
CA LEU A 83 3.83 -13.69 15.26
C LEU A 83 3.81 -14.36 16.64
N ASN A 84 4.64 -13.92 17.58
CA ASN A 84 4.96 -14.68 18.79
C ASN A 84 4.99 -13.81 20.07
N HIS A 85 4.29 -12.67 20.07
CA HIS A 85 4.18 -11.77 21.25
C HIS A 85 3.70 -12.49 22.51
N ASP A 86 2.86 -13.53 22.39
CA ASP A 86 2.31 -14.28 23.52
C ASP A 86 3.23 -15.41 24.04
N THR A 87 4.38 -15.63 23.41
CA THR A 87 5.25 -16.79 23.70
C THR A 87 6.51 -16.44 24.48
N GLN A 88 6.80 -15.16 24.67
CA GLN A 88 8.00 -14.63 25.32
C GLN A 88 7.65 -13.43 26.20
N SER A 89 8.65 -12.84 26.86
CA SER A 89 8.49 -11.50 27.44
C SER A 89 8.24 -10.45 26.35
N CYS A 90 7.75 -9.27 26.74
CA CYS A 90 7.50 -8.17 25.79
C CYS A 90 8.77 -7.83 24.99
N MET A 91 8.62 -7.78 23.66
CA MET A 91 9.69 -7.48 22.72
C MET A 91 9.31 -6.22 21.94
N ASP A 92 9.64 -5.07 22.53
CA ASP A 92 9.24 -3.77 21.99
C ASP A 92 9.68 -3.59 20.53
N PRO A 93 8.85 -2.94 19.70
CA PRO A 93 9.15 -2.73 18.29
C PRO A 93 10.15 -1.58 18.08
N ASN A 94 10.68 -1.49 16.85
CA ASN A 94 11.45 -0.34 16.36
C ASN A 94 10.57 0.58 15.50
N THR A 95 11.08 1.73 15.06
CA THR A 95 10.30 2.76 14.35
C THR A 95 11.01 3.29 13.12
N ILE A 96 10.22 3.67 12.12
CA ILE A 96 10.69 4.36 10.91
C ILE A 96 9.77 5.55 10.65
N ASN A 97 10.30 6.77 10.80
CA ASN A 97 9.60 7.99 10.43
C ASN A 97 9.60 8.18 8.91
N ALA A 98 8.47 8.62 8.34
CA ALA A 98 8.33 8.87 6.92
C ALA A 98 7.33 9.97 6.62
N ASN A 99 7.49 10.63 5.47
CA ASN A 99 6.59 11.69 5.02
C ASN A 99 5.30 11.15 4.43
N VAL A 100 5.39 10.05 3.69
CA VAL A 100 4.24 9.38 3.09
C VAL A 100 4.46 7.88 3.22
N ILE A 101 3.42 7.16 3.63
CA ILE A 101 3.37 5.71 3.65
C ILE A 101 2.52 5.23 2.48
N LEU A 102 3.05 4.31 1.68
CA LEU A 102 2.30 3.56 0.70
C LEU A 102 2.05 2.14 1.25
N SER A 103 0.79 1.80 1.50
CA SER A 103 0.40 0.46 1.96
C SER A 103 -0.16 -0.37 0.81
N THR A 104 0.45 -1.53 0.57
CA THR A 104 0.06 -2.50 -0.46
C THR A 104 0.10 -3.92 0.10
N THR A 105 -0.48 -4.13 1.29
CA THR A 105 -0.40 -5.41 2.03
C THR A 105 -1.37 -6.49 1.52
N GLY A 106 -2.11 -6.22 0.45
CA GLY A 106 -3.14 -7.10 -0.08
C GLY A 106 -4.46 -7.00 0.68
N HIS A 107 -5.44 -7.81 0.29
CA HIS A 107 -6.76 -7.87 0.94
C HIS A 107 -6.67 -8.56 2.32
N ASP A 108 -7.79 -8.68 3.03
CA ASP A 108 -7.81 -9.20 4.40
C ASP A 108 -7.20 -10.62 4.53
N GLY A 109 -6.55 -10.85 5.67
CA GLY A 109 -5.76 -12.02 6.02
C GLY A 109 -4.92 -11.78 7.28
N PRO A 110 -4.02 -12.70 7.68
CA PRO A 110 -3.22 -12.56 8.90
C PRO A 110 -2.42 -11.26 8.99
N PHE A 111 -1.78 -10.85 7.89
CA PHE A 111 -1.10 -9.56 7.75
C PHE A 111 -1.77 -8.63 6.74
N GLY A 112 -2.70 -9.16 5.95
CA GLY A 112 -3.31 -8.44 4.85
C GLY A 112 -4.23 -7.33 5.33
N ALA A 113 -4.41 -6.31 4.50
CA ALA A 113 -5.17 -5.10 4.80
C ALA A 113 -4.78 -4.41 6.12
N PHE A 114 -3.50 -4.44 6.46
CA PHE A 114 -3.00 -3.97 7.75
C PHE A 114 -3.36 -2.52 8.01
N SER A 115 -2.96 -1.60 7.11
CA SER A 115 -3.12 -0.17 7.34
C SER A 115 -4.60 0.22 7.29
N ALA A 116 -5.36 -0.41 6.40
CA ALA A 116 -6.81 -0.25 6.32
C ALA A 116 -7.50 -0.61 7.66
N LYS A 117 -7.23 -1.81 8.21
CA LYS A 117 -7.76 -2.24 9.52
C LYS A 117 -7.26 -1.37 10.66
N ARG A 118 -5.98 -0.98 10.63
CA ARG A 118 -5.39 -0.15 11.69
C ARG A 118 -6.02 1.23 11.72
N MET A 119 -6.23 1.88 10.57
CA MET A 119 -6.95 3.14 10.46
C MET A 119 -8.37 3.05 11.03
N GLN A 120 -9.08 1.94 10.78
CA GLN A 120 -10.38 1.67 11.41
C GLN A 120 -10.28 1.60 12.95
N SER A 121 -9.20 1.03 13.51
CA SER A 121 -9.04 0.95 14.97
C SER A 121 -8.58 2.25 15.64
N LEU A 122 -7.90 3.14 14.90
CA LEU A 122 -7.40 4.43 15.41
C LEU A 122 -8.50 5.51 15.54
N ARG A 123 -9.75 5.17 15.23
CA ARG A 123 -10.91 6.05 15.32
C ARG A 123 -11.15 6.52 16.77
N PRO A 124 -11.46 7.81 16.99
CA PRO A 124 -12.18 8.25 18.19
C PRO A 124 -13.61 7.68 18.18
N SER A 125 -14.09 7.18 19.32
CA SER A 125 -15.44 6.59 19.44
C SER A 125 -16.61 7.56 19.21
N SER A 126 -16.33 8.87 19.13
CA SER A 126 -17.34 9.92 18.91
C SER A 126 -16.78 11.00 17.98
N GLY A 127 -17.07 10.92 16.67
CA GLY A 127 -16.69 11.93 15.69
C GLY A 127 -17.20 11.63 14.28
N SER A 128 -17.30 12.66 13.44
CA SER A 128 -17.73 12.60 12.03
C SER A 128 -16.64 12.10 11.06
N ASP A 129 -15.42 11.85 11.53
CA ASP A 129 -14.32 11.29 10.74
C ASP A 129 -14.41 9.75 10.71
N SER A 130 -15.35 9.24 9.92
CA SER A 130 -15.57 7.81 9.78
C SER A 130 -14.69 7.22 8.68
N PHE A 131 -13.46 6.80 9.00
CA PHE A 131 -12.72 5.86 8.14
C PHE A 131 -13.32 4.47 8.32
N GLU A 132 -14.40 4.14 7.60
CA GLU A 132 -15.06 2.83 7.65
C GLU A 132 -14.64 1.91 6.51
N LEU A 133 -14.28 0.66 6.84
CA LEU A 133 -13.97 -0.34 5.81
C LEU A 133 -15.25 -0.76 5.10
N GLY A 134 -15.25 -0.63 3.79
CA GLY A 134 -16.33 -1.15 2.95
C GLY A 134 -16.37 -2.69 2.94
N GLY A 135 -15.21 -3.34 3.05
CA GLY A 135 -15.04 -4.79 3.01
C GLY A 135 -15.12 -5.37 1.59
N MET A 136 -14.08 -6.10 1.18
CA MET A 136 -13.95 -6.64 -0.18
C MET A 136 -15.18 -7.50 -0.58
N ARG A 137 -15.65 -7.33 -1.82
CA ARG A 137 -16.82 -8.02 -2.36
C ARG A 137 -16.44 -9.24 -3.20
N GLY A 138 -17.46 -9.92 -3.72
CA GLY A 138 -17.30 -11.05 -4.65
C GLY A 138 -16.52 -10.72 -5.92
N LEU A 139 -16.24 -11.73 -6.73
CA LEU A 139 -15.39 -11.60 -7.91
C LEU A 139 -16.16 -11.04 -9.12
N ASP A 140 -15.69 -9.92 -9.66
CA ASP A 140 -16.12 -9.32 -10.93
C ASP A 140 -14.91 -8.59 -11.53
N MET A 141 -14.22 -9.23 -12.47
CA MET A 141 -12.97 -8.71 -13.05
C MET A 141 -13.14 -7.36 -13.74
N ASN A 142 -14.29 -7.13 -14.39
CA ASN A 142 -14.52 -5.93 -15.16
C ASN A 142 -14.68 -4.71 -14.24
N LYS A 143 -15.41 -4.87 -13.14
CA LYS A 143 -15.59 -3.79 -12.15
C LYS A 143 -14.37 -3.65 -11.24
N ALA A 144 -13.77 -4.77 -10.83
CA ALA A 144 -12.68 -4.78 -9.86
C ALA A 144 -11.45 -4.04 -10.37
N GLU A 145 -10.96 -4.36 -11.57
CA GLU A 145 -9.69 -3.80 -12.04
C GLU A 145 -9.76 -2.27 -12.20
N ASP A 146 -10.84 -1.77 -12.81
CA ASP A 146 -11.10 -0.35 -12.98
C ASP A 146 -11.25 0.38 -11.63
N ALA A 147 -12.00 -0.19 -10.69
CA ALA A 147 -12.22 0.40 -9.38
C ALA A 147 -10.91 0.56 -8.61
N ILE A 148 -10.05 -0.47 -8.63
CA ILE A 148 -8.77 -0.44 -7.90
C ILE A 148 -7.80 0.58 -8.49
N VAL A 149 -7.66 0.63 -9.82
CA VAL A 149 -6.75 1.61 -10.46
C VAL A 149 -7.24 3.04 -10.23
N LYS A 150 -8.53 3.32 -10.46
CA LYS A 150 -9.11 4.66 -10.31
C LYS A 150 -9.19 5.12 -8.85
N GLY A 151 -9.41 4.19 -7.92
CA GLY A 151 -9.55 4.49 -6.50
C GLY A 151 -8.23 4.69 -5.77
N THR A 152 -7.10 4.26 -6.34
CA THR A 152 -5.78 4.39 -5.69
C THR A 152 -5.46 5.85 -5.39
N ARG A 153 -5.24 6.16 -4.10
CA ARG A 153 -5.11 7.54 -3.60
C ARG A 153 -4.53 7.59 -2.19
N GLU A 154 -4.28 8.80 -1.72
CA GLU A 154 -4.13 9.10 -0.29
C GLU A 154 -5.49 8.94 0.40
N VAL A 155 -5.67 7.87 1.17
CA VAL A 155 -6.96 7.54 1.83
C VAL A 155 -7.11 8.23 3.18
N ALA A 156 -5.99 8.63 3.78
CA ALA A 156 -5.88 9.47 4.97
C ALA A 156 -4.57 10.28 4.86
N PRO A 157 -4.45 11.45 5.50
CA PRO A 157 -3.22 12.25 5.45
C PRO A 157 -1.97 11.42 5.75
N GLY A 158 -1.03 11.40 4.80
CA GLY A 158 0.23 10.64 4.89
C GLY A 158 0.12 9.15 4.58
N LEU A 159 -1.07 8.63 4.23
CA LEU A 159 -1.31 7.21 3.93
C LEU A 159 -1.96 7.04 2.55
N VAL A 160 -1.17 6.56 1.60
CA VAL A 160 -1.63 6.10 0.28
C VAL A 160 -1.89 4.60 0.35
N ILE A 161 -3.03 4.15 -0.19
CA ILE A 161 -3.35 2.72 -0.31
C ILE A 161 -3.58 2.36 -1.77
N ALA A 162 -3.01 1.23 -2.18
CA ALA A 162 -3.08 0.71 -3.54
C ALA A 162 -3.21 -0.83 -3.55
N GLY A 163 -3.46 -1.39 -4.73
CA GLY A 163 -3.66 -2.82 -4.92
C GLY A 163 -4.87 -3.34 -4.16
N MET A 164 -4.84 -4.63 -3.79
CA MET A 164 -5.99 -5.30 -3.18
C MET A 164 -6.33 -4.85 -1.76
N GLU A 165 -5.44 -4.14 -1.06
CA GLU A 165 -5.77 -3.52 0.23
C GLU A 165 -6.86 -2.45 0.07
N LEU A 166 -6.86 -1.73 -1.05
CA LEU A 166 -7.87 -0.73 -1.36
C LEU A 166 -9.27 -1.33 -1.52
N ALA A 167 -9.37 -2.61 -1.92
CA ALA A 167 -10.66 -3.28 -2.03
C ALA A 167 -11.38 -3.40 -0.68
N GLU A 168 -10.63 -3.52 0.42
CA GLU A 168 -11.17 -3.54 1.78
C GLU A 168 -11.61 -2.16 2.24
N VAL A 169 -10.89 -1.11 1.83
CA VAL A 169 -11.24 0.27 2.13
C VAL A 169 -12.54 0.65 1.43
N ASP A 170 -12.58 0.51 0.10
CA ASP A 170 -13.69 1.01 -0.72
C ASP A 170 -14.84 0.02 -0.88
N GLY A 171 -14.67 -1.24 -0.44
CA GLY A 171 -15.66 -2.30 -0.62
C GLY A 171 -15.84 -2.70 -2.09
N SER A 172 -14.73 -2.79 -2.83
CA SER A 172 -14.71 -3.14 -4.25
C SER A 172 -14.75 -4.65 -4.49
N ASN A 173 -15.13 -5.05 -5.71
CA ASN A 173 -15.00 -6.45 -6.16
C ASN A 173 -13.52 -6.88 -6.22
N ARG A 174 -13.28 -8.20 -6.13
CA ARG A 174 -11.97 -8.80 -6.40
C ARG A 174 -11.84 -9.24 -7.86
N MET A 175 -10.62 -9.28 -8.40
CA MET A 175 -10.37 -9.69 -9.80
C MET A 175 -9.84 -11.12 -9.97
N GLY A 176 -9.38 -11.78 -8.91
CA GLY A 176 -8.82 -13.14 -9.03
C GLY A 176 -7.52 -13.16 -9.85
N PRO A 177 -7.32 -14.11 -10.79
CA PRO A 177 -6.02 -14.37 -11.42
C PRO A 177 -5.71 -13.46 -12.64
N THR A 178 -5.98 -12.15 -12.53
CA THR A 178 -5.54 -11.10 -13.48
C THR A 178 -4.80 -10.01 -12.73
N PHE A 179 -3.76 -9.44 -13.36
CA PHE A 179 -2.74 -8.67 -12.65
C PHE A 179 -2.56 -7.24 -13.21
N GLY A 180 -3.32 -6.86 -14.23
CA GLY A 180 -3.20 -5.54 -14.86
C GLY A 180 -3.47 -4.41 -13.87
N ALA A 181 -4.54 -4.54 -13.07
CA ALA A 181 -4.85 -3.57 -12.03
C ALA A 181 -3.78 -3.43 -10.96
N MET A 182 -3.06 -4.50 -10.59
CA MET A 182 -2.01 -4.41 -9.57
C MET A 182 -0.83 -3.58 -10.06
N ALA A 183 -0.41 -3.78 -11.32
CA ALA A 183 0.65 -2.99 -11.93
C ALA A 183 0.24 -1.50 -12.06
N LEU A 184 -0.93 -1.23 -12.65
CA LEU A 184 -1.37 0.14 -12.91
C LEU A 184 -1.79 0.89 -11.64
N SER A 185 -2.31 0.19 -10.64
CA SER A 185 -2.54 0.77 -9.30
C SER A 185 -1.21 1.13 -8.63
N GLY A 186 -0.15 0.34 -8.81
CA GLY A 186 1.19 0.70 -8.36
C GLY A 186 1.71 1.98 -9.02
N VAL A 187 1.53 2.13 -10.33
CA VAL A 187 1.86 3.38 -11.06
C VAL A 187 1.06 4.55 -10.51
N LYS A 188 -0.26 4.38 -10.32
CA LYS A 188 -1.12 5.42 -9.77
C LYS A 188 -0.73 5.81 -8.34
N ALA A 189 -0.29 4.84 -7.55
CA ALA A 189 0.19 5.07 -6.19
C ALA A 189 1.46 5.93 -6.19
N ALA A 190 2.40 5.66 -7.11
CA ALA A 190 3.61 6.47 -7.25
C ALA A 190 3.27 7.93 -7.56
N GLU A 191 2.34 8.19 -8.50
CA GLU A 191 1.84 9.55 -8.75
C GLU A 191 1.21 10.18 -7.50
N SER A 192 0.38 9.41 -6.80
CA SER A 192 -0.32 9.89 -5.60
C SER A 192 0.66 10.27 -4.48
N VAL A 193 1.70 9.47 -4.28
CA VAL A 193 2.78 9.77 -3.32
C VAL A 193 3.52 11.06 -3.72
N LEU A 194 3.91 11.19 -5.00
CA LEU A 194 4.62 12.38 -5.49
C LEU A 194 3.77 13.65 -5.32
N ASN A 195 2.47 13.58 -5.59
CA ASN A 195 1.56 14.72 -5.47
C ASN A 195 1.43 15.26 -4.04
N VAL A 196 1.55 14.40 -3.03
CA VAL A 196 1.37 14.80 -1.62
C VAL A 196 2.69 14.94 -0.87
N TYR A 197 3.82 14.49 -1.44
CA TYR A 197 5.10 14.38 -0.73
C TYR A 197 5.56 15.69 -0.07
N GLU A 198 5.63 16.79 -0.82
CA GLU A 198 6.11 18.08 -0.30
C GLU A 198 5.19 18.65 0.78
N LEU A 199 3.87 18.47 0.64
CA LEU A 199 2.90 18.87 1.65
C LEU A 199 3.13 18.11 2.96
N ARG A 200 3.22 16.77 2.89
CA ARG A 200 3.38 15.93 4.09
C ARG A 200 4.75 16.11 4.73
N LYS A 201 5.80 16.30 3.92
CA LYS A 201 7.14 16.65 4.41
C LYS A 201 7.13 17.94 5.22
N LYS A 202 6.54 19.02 4.70
CA LYS A 202 6.41 20.29 5.42
C LYS A 202 5.65 20.13 6.74
N GLN A 203 4.52 19.40 6.73
CA GLN A 203 3.74 19.13 7.94
C GLN A 203 4.51 18.30 8.98
N ASN A 204 5.38 17.39 8.52
CA ASN A 204 6.20 16.58 9.39
C ASN A 204 7.33 17.39 10.05
N GLU A 205 8.04 18.20 9.27
CA GLU A 205 9.13 19.06 9.77
C GLU A 205 8.67 19.99 10.90
N THR A 206 7.43 20.51 10.83
CA THR A 206 6.87 21.37 11.88
C THR A 206 6.48 20.62 13.16
N CYS A 207 6.17 19.32 13.07
CA CYS A 207 5.71 18.51 14.20
C CYS A 207 6.83 17.81 14.96
N TYR A 208 8.04 17.70 14.41
CA TYR A 208 9.14 16.97 15.05
C TYR A 208 9.80 17.70 16.23
N GLY A 209 9.19 18.80 16.72
CA GLY A 209 9.85 19.69 17.66
C GLY A 209 11.09 20.23 16.97
N GLY A 210 10.90 21.27 16.15
CA GLY A 210 11.99 21.87 15.40
C GLY A 210 13.22 22.03 16.30
N LEU A 211 14.35 21.49 15.86
CA LEU A 211 15.65 21.81 16.43
C LEU A 211 15.92 23.29 16.15
N TYR A 212 15.28 24.17 16.90
CA TYR A 212 15.51 25.61 16.94
C TYR A 212 15.58 26.04 18.39
#